data_AF-A0A958D6B4-F1
#
_entry.id   AF-A0A958D6B4-F1
#
_cell.length_a   1.000
_cell.length_b   1.000
_cell.length_c   1.000
_cell.angle_alpha   90.00
_cell.angle_beta   90.00
_cell.angle_gamma   90.00
#
_symmetry.space_group_name_H-M   'P 1'
#
loop_
_entity.id
_entity.type
_entity.pdbx_description
1 polymer ?
#
loop_
_entity_poly.entity_id
_entity_poly.type
_entity_poly.pdbx_seq_one_letter_code
_entity_poly.pdbx_strand_id
1 'polypeptide(L)'
;LPWSLPGEWGLVVGAFQDGTWETGERWPISDAGGAAVFENNTWALAGAWERIAGKLSPVAQPDFKPTSDLFSGDGWNVELTGVEAPQRVAPGDDVPILLQWQSYGPSMRDYNLFVHIVDSQGNKVAQADGPPTFFGQHITSQWQAGESVISAHRIPLPADLPPDHYQIVIGWYYWETLERLAHMTGEGELAGDAATIGRLAVDPTAASPDLACALIPDTCASQ
;
A
#
# COMPACT_ATOMS: atom_id res chain seq x y z
N LEU A 1 28.18 13.03 -6.59
CA LEU A 1 26.92 13.56 -6.03
C LEU A 1 26.92 13.28 -4.53
N PRO A 2 26.85 14.29 -3.64
CA PRO A 2 27.15 14.16 -2.22
C PRO A 2 25.85 13.93 -1.42
N TRP A 3 25.12 12.86 -1.74
CA TRP A 3 23.92 12.52 -0.99
C TRP A 3 24.19 11.24 -0.23
N SER A 4 24.10 11.29 1.09
CA SER A 4 23.88 10.08 1.87
C SER A 4 22.50 9.57 1.49
N LEU A 5 22.46 8.49 0.73
CA LEU A 5 21.20 7.79 0.50
C LEU A 5 20.72 7.21 1.84
N PRO A 6 19.42 7.31 2.15
CA PRO A 6 18.85 6.65 3.32
C PRO A 6 19.06 5.13 3.27
N GLY A 7 18.73 4.43 4.36
CA GLY A 7 18.84 2.97 4.45
C GLY A 7 18.16 2.24 3.30
N GLU A 8 17.11 2.85 2.74
CA GLU A 8 16.41 2.41 1.54
C GLU A 8 16.18 3.56 0.57
N TRP A 9 16.11 3.26 -0.72
CA TRP A 9 15.85 4.24 -1.77
C TRP A 9 15.35 3.58 -3.06
N GLY A 10 14.49 4.28 -3.79
CA GLY A 10 14.08 3.90 -5.15
C GLY A 10 14.93 4.63 -6.20
N LEU A 11 15.30 3.93 -7.27
CA LEU A 11 15.83 4.58 -8.48
C LEU A 11 14.68 4.84 -9.44
N VAL A 12 14.60 6.07 -9.91
CA VAL A 12 13.58 6.50 -10.85
C VAL A 12 14.22 7.04 -12.11
N VAL A 13 13.65 6.72 -13.26
CA VAL A 13 14.18 7.11 -14.58
C VAL A 13 13.11 7.84 -15.36
N GLY A 14 13.51 8.96 -15.96
CA GLY A 14 12.65 9.83 -16.76
C GLY A 14 13.51 10.54 -17.80
N ALA A 15 12.88 10.94 -18.90
CA ALA A 15 13.56 11.64 -19.99
C ALA A 15 13.02 13.06 -20.11
N PHE A 16 13.93 14.03 -20.18
CA PHE A 16 13.59 15.43 -20.39
C PHE A 16 13.53 15.74 -21.89
N GLN A 17 12.51 16.48 -22.32
CA GLN A 17 12.37 16.96 -23.69
C GLN A 17 13.41 18.06 -23.98
N ASP A 18 13.55 18.97 -23.01
CA ASP A 18 14.46 20.10 -23.03
C ASP A 18 14.90 20.45 -21.59
N GLY A 19 15.78 21.45 -21.45
CA GLY A 19 16.17 21.98 -20.14
C GLY A 19 16.99 21.02 -19.26
N THR A 20 16.78 21.14 -17.95
CA THR A 20 17.49 20.38 -16.91
C THR A 20 16.49 19.66 -16.02
N TRP A 21 16.97 18.84 -15.08
CA TRP A 21 16.10 18.12 -14.14
C TRP A 21 15.20 19.04 -13.26
N GLU A 22 15.56 20.31 -13.10
CA GLU A 22 14.80 21.28 -12.31
C GLU A 22 13.75 22.05 -13.13
N THR A 23 13.96 22.18 -14.45
CA THR A 23 13.23 23.16 -15.29
C THR A 23 12.68 22.59 -16.59
N GLY A 24 13.07 21.38 -16.97
CA GLY A 24 12.73 20.75 -18.24
C GLY A 24 11.36 20.09 -18.22
N GLU A 25 10.66 20.15 -19.36
CA GLU A 25 9.47 19.32 -19.55
C GLU A 25 9.91 17.86 -19.73
N ARG A 26 9.12 16.90 -19.25
CA ARG A 26 9.43 15.47 -19.36
C ARG A 26 8.61 14.80 -20.46
N TRP A 27 9.20 13.82 -21.14
CA TRP A 27 8.48 12.97 -22.06
C TRP A 27 7.53 12.04 -21.28
N PRO A 28 6.27 11.88 -21.73
CA PRO A 28 5.42 10.81 -21.21
C PRO A 28 5.97 9.45 -21.62
N ILE A 29 5.83 8.47 -20.73
CA ILE A 29 6.27 7.10 -20.92
C ILE A 29 5.17 6.32 -21.64
N SER A 30 5.46 5.80 -22.83
CA SER A 30 4.47 4.99 -23.58
C SER A 30 4.43 3.53 -23.14
N ASP A 31 5.54 3.01 -22.60
CA ASP A 31 5.70 1.64 -22.12
C ASP A 31 6.84 1.61 -21.09
N ALA A 32 6.58 1.01 -19.92
CA ALA A 32 7.52 0.88 -18.82
C ALA A 32 7.95 -0.57 -18.56
N GLY A 33 7.54 -1.53 -19.40
CA GLY A 33 7.89 -2.94 -19.23
C GLY A 33 7.40 -3.54 -17.90
N GLY A 34 6.29 -3.02 -17.36
CA GLY A 34 5.73 -3.42 -16.06
C GLY A 34 6.29 -2.66 -14.85
N ALA A 35 7.21 -1.71 -15.04
CA ALA A 35 7.62 -0.82 -13.96
C ALA A 35 6.50 0.17 -13.59
N ALA A 36 6.38 0.47 -12.29
CA ALA A 36 5.47 1.50 -11.79
C ALA A 36 5.84 2.87 -12.37
N VAL A 37 4.84 3.65 -12.79
CA VAL A 37 5.01 4.99 -13.35
C VAL A 37 4.29 6.04 -12.51
N PHE A 38 4.86 7.23 -12.35
CA PHE A 38 4.29 8.27 -11.50
C PHE A 38 4.58 9.67 -12.04
N GLU A 39 4.00 10.68 -11.37
CA GLU A 39 4.01 12.08 -11.79
C GLU A 39 3.56 12.25 -13.26
N ASN A 40 2.30 11.97 -13.54
CA ASN A 40 1.70 12.07 -14.87
C ASN A 40 2.43 11.23 -15.92
N ASN A 41 2.84 10.02 -15.54
CA ASN A 41 3.46 9.05 -16.43
C ASN A 41 4.80 9.54 -17.02
N THR A 42 5.61 10.25 -16.23
CA THR A 42 6.91 10.81 -16.68
C THR A 42 8.12 10.24 -15.95
N TRP A 43 7.90 9.53 -14.85
CA TRP A 43 8.92 8.73 -14.17
C TRP A 43 8.54 7.26 -14.18
N ALA A 44 9.51 6.38 -14.40
CA ALA A 44 9.40 4.94 -14.15
C ALA A 44 10.32 4.53 -12.99
N LEU A 45 9.83 3.67 -12.10
CA LEU A 45 10.63 3.05 -11.05
C LEU A 45 11.53 1.97 -11.66
N ALA A 46 12.85 2.20 -11.68
CA ALA A 46 13.83 1.23 -12.17
C ALA A 46 14.15 0.13 -11.13
N GLY A 47 13.85 0.38 -9.85
CA GLY A 47 14.01 -0.57 -8.76
C GLY A 47 14.09 0.11 -7.41
N ALA A 48 14.11 -0.68 -6.34
CA ALA A 48 14.38 -0.23 -4.98
C ALA A 48 15.55 -1.02 -4.39
N TRP A 49 16.38 -0.35 -3.58
CA TRP A 49 17.51 -0.97 -2.91
C TRP A 49 17.54 -0.58 -1.44
N GLU A 50 17.96 -1.54 -0.63
CA GLU A 50 18.26 -1.38 0.78
C GLU A 50 19.75 -1.58 1.04
N ARG A 51 20.25 -1.01 2.14
CA ARG A 51 21.62 -1.18 2.59
C ARG A 51 21.71 -2.23 3.69
N ILE A 52 22.11 -3.43 3.31
CA ILE A 52 22.32 -4.58 4.20
C ILE A 52 23.80 -4.77 4.49
N ALA A 53 24.20 -4.65 5.76
CA ALA A 53 25.58 -4.84 6.21
C ALA A 53 26.62 -4.10 5.34
N GLY A 54 26.28 -2.86 4.92
CA GLY A 54 27.12 -2.01 4.08
C GLY A 54 27.05 -2.29 2.57
N LYS A 55 26.33 -3.31 2.13
CA LYS A 55 26.09 -3.65 0.71
C LYS A 55 24.74 -3.14 0.25
N LEU A 56 24.62 -2.83 -1.04
CA LEU A 56 23.33 -2.56 -1.68
C LEU A 56 22.72 -3.90 -2.10
N SER A 57 21.51 -4.16 -1.62
CA SER A 57 20.69 -5.31 -1.99
C SER A 57 19.41 -4.79 -2.65
N PRO A 58 18.93 -5.40 -3.75
CA PRO A 58 17.59 -5.10 -4.25
C PRO A 58 16.57 -5.42 -3.16
N VAL A 59 15.61 -4.52 -2.93
CA VAL A 59 14.48 -4.79 -2.05
C VAL A 59 13.68 -5.94 -2.66
N ALA A 60 13.52 -7.03 -1.91
CA ALA A 60 12.70 -8.15 -2.34
C ALA A 60 11.24 -7.67 -2.52
N GLN A 61 10.55 -8.19 -3.52
CA GLN A 61 9.10 -7.95 -3.58
C GLN A 61 8.45 -8.59 -2.35
N PRO A 62 7.50 -7.89 -1.70
CA PRO A 62 6.77 -8.45 -0.56
C PRO A 62 6.09 -9.78 -0.94
N ASP A 63 6.03 -10.72 0.00
CA ASP A 63 5.40 -12.03 -0.21
C ASP A 63 3.90 -11.92 0.05
N PHE A 64 3.20 -11.39 -0.95
CA PHE A 64 1.76 -11.18 -0.86
C PHE A 64 1.00 -12.50 -0.82
N LYS A 65 0.15 -12.65 0.19
CA LYS A 65 -0.88 -13.70 0.21
C LYS A 65 -1.94 -13.39 -0.84
N PRO A 66 -2.19 -14.29 -1.81
CA PRO A 66 -3.17 -14.03 -2.85
C PRO A 66 -4.58 -13.84 -2.30
N THR A 67 -5.31 -12.89 -2.90
CA THR A 67 -6.75 -12.70 -2.69
C THR A 67 -7.41 -12.23 -3.99
N SER A 68 -8.73 -12.08 -4.00
CA SER A 68 -9.51 -11.59 -5.14
C SER A 68 -10.75 -10.87 -4.61
N ASP A 69 -10.53 -9.64 -4.15
CA ASP A 69 -11.59 -8.74 -3.67
C ASP A 69 -11.74 -7.58 -4.65
N LEU A 70 -12.85 -7.55 -5.39
CA LEU A 70 -13.12 -6.52 -6.40
C LEU A 70 -13.90 -5.37 -5.77
N PHE A 71 -13.45 -4.14 -6.01
CA PHE A 71 -14.17 -2.92 -5.67
C PHE A 71 -14.61 -2.19 -6.93
N SER A 72 -15.88 -1.78 -6.97
CA SER A 72 -16.52 -1.18 -8.14
C SER A 72 -17.43 -0.02 -7.79
N GLY A 73 -17.39 1.03 -8.60
CA GLY A 73 -18.28 2.20 -8.48
C GLY A 73 -17.85 3.33 -9.40
N ASP A 74 -18.81 4.16 -9.83
CA ASP A 74 -18.57 5.30 -10.72
C ASP A 74 -17.77 4.97 -12.01
N GLY A 75 -17.94 3.75 -12.52
CA GLY A 75 -17.23 3.26 -13.72
C GLY A 75 -15.78 2.85 -13.48
N TRP A 76 -15.29 2.89 -12.23
CA TRP A 76 -13.96 2.42 -11.86
C TRP A 76 -14.02 1.02 -11.23
N ASN A 77 -13.02 0.20 -11.53
CA ASN A 77 -12.85 -1.14 -10.99
C ASN A 77 -11.39 -1.32 -10.55
N VAL A 78 -11.23 -1.82 -9.34
CA VAL A 78 -9.91 -2.11 -8.74
C VAL A 78 -10.02 -3.40 -7.94
N GLU A 79 -9.07 -4.31 -8.12
CA GLU A 79 -9.06 -5.59 -7.42
C GLU A 79 -7.88 -5.67 -6.48
N LEU A 80 -8.13 -6.09 -5.24
CA LEU A 80 -7.07 -6.50 -4.32
C LEU A 80 -6.63 -7.91 -4.71
N THR A 81 -5.37 -8.04 -5.12
CA THR A 81 -4.79 -9.31 -5.57
C THR A 81 -3.82 -9.91 -4.56
N GLY A 82 -3.33 -9.11 -3.62
CA GLY A 82 -2.34 -9.54 -2.65
C GLY A 82 -2.37 -8.76 -1.34
N VAL A 83 -2.14 -9.45 -0.22
CA VAL A 83 -2.08 -8.87 1.12
C VAL A 83 -0.86 -9.37 1.87
N GLU A 84 -0.11 -8.47 2.47
CA GLU A 84 0.88 -8.79 3.50
C GLU A 84 0.60 -7.96 4.75
N ALA A 85 0.38 -8.66 5.87
CA ALA A 85 0.07 -8.07 7.16
C ALA A 85 0.52 -9.03 8.28
N PRO A 86 0.93 -8.52 9.45
CA PRO A 86 1.28 -9.37 10.58
C PRO A 86 0.05 -10.09 11.13
N GLN A 87 0.26 -11.30 11.64
CA GLN A 87 -0.79 -12.06 12.32
C GLN A 87 -0.88 -11.76 13.82
N ARG A 88 0.18 -11.17 14.39
CA ARG A 88 0.29 -10.86 15.82
C ARG A 88 1.11 -9.60 16.04
N VAL A 89 0.68 -8.74 16.96
CA VAL A 89 1.32 -7.46 17.33
C VAL A 89 1.09 -7.16 18.82
N ALA A 90 1.90 -6.30 19.45
CA ALA A 90 1.65 -5.88 20.82
C ALA A 90 0.76 -4.61 20.85
N PRO A 91 0.05 -4.35 21.96
CA PRO A 91 -0.62 -3.06 22.17
C PRO A 91 0.37 -1.90 22.08
N GLY A 92 -0.02 -0.80 21.43
CA GLY A 92 0.84 0.38 21.24
C GLY A 92 1.79 0.31 20.06
N ASP A 93 1.92 -0.85 19.40
CA ASP A 93 2.68 -0.97 18.16
C ASP A 93 1.90 -0.44 16.96
N ASP A 94 2.62 -0.24 15.85
CA ASP A 94 2.03 -0.04 14.53
C ASP A 94 1.76 -1.38 13.84
N VAL A 95 0.64 -1.48 13.13
CA VAL A 95 0.34 -2.58 12.21
C VAL A 95 0.75 -2.16 10.80
N PRO A 96 1.86 -2.68 10.24
CA PRO A 96 2.21 -2.47 8.84
C PRO A 96 1.33 -3.35 7.94
N ILE A 97 0.73 -2.76 6.92
CA ILE A 97 -0.11 -3.44 5.93
C ILE A 97 0.36 -3.05 4.54
N LEU A 98 0.69 -4.06 3.74
CA LEU A 98 0.97 -3.93 2.31
C LEU A 98 -0.16 -4.56 1.51
N LEU A 99 -0.61 -3.85 0.50
CA LEU A 99 -1.71 -4.27 -0.37
C LEU A 99 -1.25 -4.16 -1.82
N GLN A 100 -1.48 -5.22 -2.57
CA GLN A 100 -1.25 -5.27 -4.01
C GLN A 100 -2.60 -5.17 -4.72
N TRP A 101 -2.68 -4.20 -5.64
CA TRP A 101 -3.86 -3.87 -6.41
C TRP A 101 -3.63 -4.14 -7.89
N GLN A 102 -4.70 -4.56 -8.57
CA GLN A 102 -4.81 -4.58 -10.02
C GLN A 102 -5.82 -3.52 -10.46
N SER A 103 -5.36 -2.56 -11.25
CA SER A 103 -6.23 -1.54 -11.85
C SER A 103 -6.78 -2.01 -13.19
N TYR A 104 -8.06 -1.75 -13.43
CA TYR A 104 -8.72 -1.99 -14.71
C TYR A 104 -8.89 -0.71 -15.55
N GLY A 105 -8.33 0.41 -15.07
CA GLY A 105 -8.36 1.70 -15.73
C GLY A 105 -8.29 2.86 -14.74
N PRO A 106 -8.10 4.09 -15.22
CA PRO A 106 -8.04 5.26 -14.36
C PRO A 106 -9.41 5.53 -13.73
N SER A 107 -9.41 5.90 -12.45
CA SER A 107 -10.62 6.40 -11.79
C SER A 107 -10.94 7.82 -12.25
N MET A 108 -12.23 8.18 -12.25
CA MET A 108 -12.65 9.56 -12.53
C MET A 108 -12.39 10.53 -11.37
N ARG A 109 -12.10 9.99 -10.18
CA ARG A 109 -11.88 10.72 -8.92
C ARG A 109 -10.69 10.12 -8.19
N ASP A 110 -10.02 10.88 -7.35
CA ASP A 110 -8.99 10.32 -6.46
C ASP A 110 -9.64 9.72 -5.22
N TYR A 111 -9.71 8.39 -5.19
CA TYR A 111 -10.25 7.63 -4.07
C TYR A 111 -9.19 7.45 -2.99
N ASN A 112 -9.64 7.50 -1.74
CA ASN A 112 -8.85 7.10 -0.59
C ASN A 112 -9.19 5.67 -0.19
N LEU A 113 -8.20 5.01 0.39
CA LEU A 113 -8.36 3.73 1.07
C LEU A 113 -8.51 3.99 2.57
N PHE A 114 -9.48 3.33 3.20
CA PHE A 114 -9.47 3.15 4.64
C PHE A 114 -8.97 1.75 4.99
N VAL A 115 -8.20 1.66 6.06
CA VAL A 115 -7.78 0.41 6.68
C VAL A 115 -8.13 0.49 8.16
N HIS A 116 -9.04 -0.37 8.60
CA HIS A 116 -9.58 -0.38 9.95
C HIS A 116 -9.18 -1.66 10.67
N ILE A 117 -8.88 -1.52 11.97
CA ILE A 117 -8.85 -2.63 12.91
C ILE A 117 -10.18 -2.60 13.67
N VAL A 118 -10.93 -3.70 13.62
CA VAL A 118 -12.25 -3.81 14.25
C VAL A 118 -12.31 -4.96 15.25
N ASP A 119 -13.05 -4.77 16.33
CA ASP A 119 -13.28 -5.79 17.36
C ASP A 119 -14.35 -6.81 16.92
N SER A 120 -14.62 -7.80 17.77
CA SER A 120 -15.62 -8.85 17.53
C SER A 120 -17.07 -8.35 17.46
N GLN A 121 -17.34 -7.12 17.92
CA GLN A 121 -18.63 -6.45 17.85
C GLN A 121 -18.73 -5.53 16.61
N GLY A 122 -17.67 -5.44 15.80
CA GLY A 122 -17.59 -4.56 14.65
C GLY A 122 -17.24 -3.11 14.99
N ASN A 123 -16.84 -2.81 16.22
CA ASN A 123 -16.39 -1.48 16.59
C ASN A 123 -14.97 -1.25 16.06
N LYS A 124 -14.76 -0.09 15.45
CA LYS A 124 -13.45 0.36 15.00
C LYS A 124 -12.59 0.80 16.18
N VAL A 125 -11.44 0.15 16.37
CA VAL A 125 -10.50 0.43 17.47
C VAL A 125 -9.24 1.18 17.03
N ALA A 126 -8.85 1.03 15.76
CA ALA A 126 -7.76 1.76 15.13
C ALA A 126 -7.99 1.89 13.62
N GLN A 127 -7.33 2.85 12.98
CA GLN A 127 -7.48 3.09 11.54
C GLN A 127 -6.30 3.83 10.92
N ALA A 128 -6.18 3.69 9.60
CA ALA A 128 -5.46 4.61 8.74
C ALA A 128 -6.29 4.88 7.47
N ASP A 129 -6.50 6.15 7.17
CA ASP A 129 -7.31 6.62 6.03
C ASP A 129 -6.45 7.55 5.19
N GLY A 130 -6.47 7.37 3.87
CA GLY A 130 -5.71 8.24 2.98
C GLY A 130 -5.54 7.70 1.57
N PRO A 131 -4.81 8.44 0.72
CA PRO A 131 -4.48 7.97 -0.62
C PRO A 131 -3.63 6.70 -0.57
N PRO A 132 -3.74 5.81 -1.58
CA PRO A 132 -2.91 4.63 -1.69
C PRO A 132 -1.48 5.07 -2.01
N THR A 133 -0.58 5.04 -1.03
CA THR A 133 0.79 5.53 -1.18
C THR A 133 1.79 4.43 -0.86
N PHE A 134 2.91 4.41 -1.59
CA PHE A 134 4.05 3.55 -1.29
C PHE A 134 5.35 4.31 -1.57
N PHE A 135 5.62 4.61 -2.84
CA PHE A 135 6.70 5.50 -3.26
C PHE A 135 6.15 6.74 -3.98
N GLY A 136 6.08 7.87 -3.27
CA GLY A 136 5.60 9.13 -3.83
C GLY A 136 4.07 9.19 -4.00
N GLN A 137 3.61 10.24 -4.69
CA GLN A 137 2.19 10.45 -4.95
C GLN A 137 1.79 9.73 -6.24
N HIS A 138 1.07 8.62 -6.12
CA HIS A 138 0.48 7.89 -7.24
C HIS A 138 -0.99 7.61 -6.97
N ILE A 139 -1.79 8.66 -7.17
CA ILE A 139 -3.24 8.70 -6.90
C ILE A 139 -4.04 7.85 -7.91
N THR A 140 -5.24 7.42 -7.55
CA THR A 140 -6.02 6.43 -8.32
C THR A 140 -6.40 6.90 -9.73
N SER A 141 -6.52 8.22 -9.97
CA SER A 141 -6.79 8.75 -11.31
C SER A 141 -5.62 8.58 -12.29
N GLN A 142 -4.42 8.30 -11.77
CA GLN A 142 -3.22 8.04 -12.58
C GLN A 142 -3.05 6.57 -12.93
N TRP A 143 -3.76 5.67 -12.25
CA TRP A 143 -3.59 4.23 -12.43
C TRP A 143 -4.07 3.80 -13.81
N GLN A 144 -3.22 3.13 -14.58
CA GLN A 144 -3.54 2.68 -15.92
C GLN A 144 -4.24 1.32 -15.92
N ALA A 145 -4.95 1.01 -17.00
CA ALA A 145 -5.52 -0.32 -17.18
C ALA A 145 -4.40 -1.37 -17.25
N GLY A 146 -4.51 -2.43 -16.45
CA GLY A 146 -3.49 -3.47 -16.36
C GLY A 146 -2.35 -3.16 -15.38
N GLU A 147 -2.34 -1.98 -14.74
CA GLU A 147 -1.30 -1.62 -13.78
C GLU A 147 -1.43 -2.39 -12.45
N SER A 148 -0.30 -2.90 -11.95
CA SER A 148 -0.19 -3.45 -10.60
C SER A 148 0.41 -2.41 -9.67
N VAL A 149 -0.33 -2.02 -8.63
CA VAL A 149 0.07 -0.97 -7.69
C VAL A 149 0.21 -1.54 -6.29
N ILE A 150 1.29 -1.21 -5.59
CA ILE A 150 1.47 -1.52 -4.17
C ILE A 150 1.16 -0.27 -3.36
N SER A 151 0.39 -0.43 -2.29
CA SER A 151 0.15 0.61 -1.28
C SER A 151 0.52 0.11 0.11
N ALA A 152 1.11 0.98 0.93
CA ALA A 152 1.50 0.71 2.30
C ALA A 152 0.74 1.59 3.29
N HIS A 153 0.22 0.96 4.34
CA HIS A 153 -0.49 1.63 5.42
C HIS A 153 0.13 1.24 6.76
N ARG A 154 0.23 2.21 7.67
CA ARG A 154 0.64 1.99 9.06
C ARG A 154 -0.50 2.39 9.97
N ILE A 155 -0.94 1.45 10.79
CA ILE A 155 -2.09 1.66 11.68
C ILE A 155 -1.58 1.66 13.13
N PRO A 156 -1.54 2.82 13.80
CA PRO A 156 -1.11 2.88 15.19
C PRO A 156 -2.17 2.27 16.11
N LEU A 157 -1.78 1.28 16.92
CA LEU A 157 -2.68 0.70 17.91
C LEU A 157 -2.66 1.50 19.22
N PRO A 158 -3.79 1.61 19.92
CA PRO A 158 -3.80 2.11 21.29
C PRO A 158 -2.94 1.25 22.21
N ALA A 159 -2.17 1.88 23.10
CA ALA A 159 -1.32 1.18 24.08
C ALA A 159 -2.13 0.41 25.13
N ASP A 160 -3.39 0.79 25.34
CA ASP A 160 -4.35 0.16 26.24
C ASP A 160 -5.29 -0.81 25.52
N LEU A 161 -5.05 -1.12 24.25
CA LEU A 161 -5.86 -2.05 23.48
C LEU A 161 -5.82 -3.45 24.14
N PRO A 162 -6.96 -4.02 24.55
CA PRO A 162 -6.98 -5.31 25.21
C PRO A 162 -6.41 -6.43 24.33
N PRO A 163 -5.77 -7.45 24.93
CA PRO A 163 -5.38 -8.64 24.19
C PRO A 163 -6.60 -9.41 23.68
N ASP A 164 -6.76 -9.51 22.38
CA ASP A 164 -7.84 -10.26 21.72
C ASP A 164 -7.53 -10.47 20.22
N HIS A 165 -8.46 -11.08 19.49
CA HIS A 165 -8.46 -11.15 18.04
C HIS A 165 -9.31 -10.04 17.45
N TYR A 166 -8.69 -9.29 16.54
CA TYR A 166 -9.30 -8.22 15.77
C TYR A 166 -9.33 -8.60 14.30
N GLN A 167 -10.19 -7.94 13.53
CA GLN A 167 -10.25 -8.08 12.07
C GLN A 167 -9.65 -6.85 11.40
N ILE A 168 -8.98 -7.09 10.28
CA ILE A 168 -8.48 -6.04 9.39
C ILE A 168 -9.51 -5.87 8.28
N VAL A 169 -10.07 -4.68 8.16
CA VAL A 169 -11.14 -4.35 7.22
C VAL A 169 -10.70 -3.19 6.34
N ILE A 170 -10.87 -3.31 5.03
CA ILE A 170 -10.50 -2.26 4.08
C ILE A 170 -11.65 -1.89 3.16
N GLY A 171 -11.56 -0.72 2.55
CA GLY A 171 -12.44 -0.33 1.47
C GLY A 171 -12.07 1.04 0.92
N TRP A 172 -12.69 1.38 -0.21
CA TRP A 172 -12.42 2.61 -0.93
C TRP A 172 -13.55 3.61 -0.75
N TYR A 173 -13.18 4.88 -0.64
CA TYR A 173 -14.15 5.96 -0.53
C TYR A 173 -13.66 7.23 -1.23
N TYR A 174 -14.60 8.03 -1.73
CA TYR A 174 -14.28 9.35 -2.24
C TYR A 174 -14.25 10.34 -1.08
N TRP A 175 -13.13 11.03 -0.86
CA TRP A 175 -12.91 11.79 0.37
C TRP A 175 -13.84 13.00 0.55
N GLU A 176 -14.33 13.61 -0.54
CA GLU A 176 -15.21 14.77 -0.46
C GLU A 176 -16.65 14.41 -0.07
N THR A 177 -17.15 13.26 -0.54
CA THR A 177 -18.56 12.84 -0.32
C THR A 177 -18.71 11.69 0.67
N LEU A 178 -17.60 11.00 0.98
CA LEU A 178 -17.55 9.76 1.76
C LEU A 178 -18.32 8.58 1.13
N GLU A 179 -18.69 8.71 -0.15
CA GLU A 179 -19.28 7.61 -0.92
C GLU A 179 -18.27 6.46 -1.05
N ARG A 180 -18.74 5.23 -0.81
CA ARG A 180 -17.92 4.03 -0.83
C ARG A 180 -18.10 3.25 -2.11
N LEU A 181 -17.05 2.57 -2.56
CA LEU A 181 -17.15 1.59 -3.62
C LEU A 181 -17.84 0.32 -3.11
N ALA A 182 -18.58 -0.35 -4.00
CA ALA A 182 -19.15 -1.65 -3.71
C ALA A 182 -18.04 -2.71 -3.69
N HIS A 183 -18.00 -3.53 -2.65
CA HIS A 183 -17.16 -4.72 -2.58
C HIS A 183 -17.91 -5.92 -3.14
N MET A 184 -17.25 -6.63 -4.05
CA MET A 184 -17.73 -7.84 -4.69
C MET A 184 -16.81 -9.00 -4.30
N THR A 185 -17.38 -10.16 -4.00
CA THR A 185 -16.62 -11.40 -3.79
C THR A 185 -15.95 -11.84 -5.10
N GLY A 186 -14.97 -12.75 -5.01
CA GLY A 186 -14.37 -13.37 -6.21
C GLY A 186 -15.36 -14.15 -7.09
N GLU A 187 -16.58 -14.40 -6.61
CA GLU A 187 -17.68 -15.02 -7.36
C GLU A 187 -18.60 -13.98 -8.05
N GLY A 188 -18.31 -12.68 -7.87
CA GLY A 188 -19.07 -11.58 -8.45
C GLY A 188 -20.35 -11.23 -7.69
N GLU A 189 -20.48 -11.64 -6.42
CA GLU A 189 -21.61 -11.29 -5.56
C GLU A 189 -21.32 -10.03 -4.74
N LEU A 190 -22.33 -9.17 -4.56
CA LEU A 190 -22.19 -7.97 -3.72
C LEU A 190 -22.03 -8.38 -2.25
N ALA A 191 -20.87 -8.08 -1.67
CA ALA A 191 -20.51 -8.38 -0.28
C ALA A 191 -20.57 -7.15 0.65
N GLY A 192 -20.84 -5.96 0.12
CA GLY A 192 -21.01 -4.74 0.91
C GLY A 192 -20.19 -3.60 0.34
N ASP A 193 -19.50 -2.86 1.20
CA ASP A 193 -18.63 -1.74 0.85
C ASP A 193 -17.20 -1.85 1.43
N ALA A 194 -16.89 -3.02 1.99
CA ALA A 194 -15.63 -3.29 2.66
C ALA A 194 -15.29 -4.79 2.64
N ALA A 195 -14.00 -5.10 2.49
CA ALA A 195 -13.47 -6.45 2.55
C ALA A 195 -12.77 -6.70 3.90
N THR A 196 -12.97 -7.89 4.49
CA THR A 196 -12.16 -8.36 5.61
C THR A 196 -10.96 -9.13 5.08
N ILE A 197 -9.75 -8.60 5.24
CA ILE A 197 -8.54 -9.12 4.61
C ILE A 197 -7.66 -9.95 5.54
N GLY A 198 -8.00 -10.02 6.83
CA GLY A 198 -7.23 -10.80 7.79
C GLY A 198 -7.70 -10.69 9.22
N ARG A 199 -7.06 -11.50 10.08
CA ARG A 199 -7.19 -11.43 11.54
C ARG A 199 -5.86 -11.03 12.15
N LEU A 200 -5.94 -10.24 13.20
CA LEU A 200 -4.81 -9.71 13.95
C LEU A 200 -4.97 -10.09 15.42
N ALA A 201 -4.01 -10.84 15.96
CA ALA A 201 -3.95 -11.10 17.40
C ALA A 201 -3.17 -9.98 18.10
N VAL A 202 -3.80 -9.29 19.04
CA VAL A 202 -3.12 -8.34 19.92
C VAL A 202 -2.68 -9.11 21.17
N ASP A 203 -1.37 -9.16 21.40
CA ASP A 203 -0.75 -9.96 22.45
C ASP A 203 0.41 -9.18 23.06
N PRO A 204 0.38 -8.85 24.38
CA PRO A 204 1.45 -8.10 25.04
C PRO A 204 2.81 -8.79 25.03
N THR A 205 2.85 -10.08 24.70
CA THR A 205 4.08 -10.87 24.57
C THR A 205 4.58 -10.97 23.13
N ALA A 206 3.83 -10.42 22.17
CA ALA A 206 4.29 -10.33 20.80
C ALA A 206 5.57 -9.51 20.75
N ALA A 207 6.52 -9.97 19.93
CA ALA A 207 7.58 -9.08 19.50
C ALA A 207 6.93 -7.94 18.73
N SER A 208 7.30 -6.69 19.03
CA SER A 208 6.84 -5.56 18.23
C SER A 208 7.17 -5.85 16.78
N PRO A 209 6.20 -5.72 15.85
CA PRO A 209 6.49 -5.79 14.44
C PRO A 209 7.55 -4.76 14.19
N ASP A 210 8.73 -5.23 13.80
CA ASP A 210 9.74 -4.27 13.44
C ASP A 210 9.23 -3.57 12.18
N LEU A 211 8.93 -2.28 12.34
CA LEU A 211 8.40 -1.41 11.30
C LEU A 211 9.31 -1.41 10.07
N ALA A 212 10.58 -1.73 10.28
CA ALA A 212 11.50 -2.09 9.23
C ALA A 212 11.19 -3.50 8.69
N CYS A 213 11.21 -4.61 9.44
CA CYS A 213 10.91 -5.97 8.91
C CYS A 213 9.71 -6.13 7.95
N ALA A 214 8.59 -5.42 8.15
CA ALA A 214 7.42 -5.51 7.28
C ALA A 214 7.49 -4.65 6.00
N LEU A 215 8.49 -3.78 5.90
CA LEU A 215 8.80 -2.94 4.73
C LEU A 215 10.24 -3.18 4.21
N ILE A 216 11.08 -3.84 5.00
CA ILE A 216 12.55 -3.94 5.01
C ILE A 216 12.96 -5.27 5.70
N PRO A 217 13.16 -6.39 5.00
CA PRO A 217 13.35 -7.73 5.59
C PRO A 217 14.51 -7.88 6.60
N ASP A 218 15.42 -6.91 6.69
CA ASP A 218 16.72 -7.09 7.34
C ASP A 218 16.91 -6.47 8.73
N THR A 219 15.87 -5.96 9.40
CA THR A 219 15.99 -5.58 10.81
C THR A 219 15.69 -6.73 11.80
N CYS A 220 15.30 -7.89 11.28
CA CYS A 220 14.91 -9.05 12.08
C CYS A 220 16.11 -9.79 12.74
N ALA A 221 17.33 -9.30 12.57
CA ALA A 221 18.55 -9.92 13.11
C ALA A 221 19.47 -8.93 13.85
N SER A 222 18.94 -8.13 14.77
CA SER A 222 19.75 -7.59 15.88
C SER A 222 18.92 -7.14 17.09
N GLN A 223 18.31 -8.09 17.81
CA GLN A 223 18.09 -7.98 19.26
C GLN A 223 18.38 -9.31 19.94
#